data_AF-A0A7G6Z5P2-F1
#
_entry.id   AF-A0A7G6Z5P2-F1
#
_cell.length_a   1.000
_cell.length_b   1.000
_cell.length_c   1.000
_cell.angle_alpha   90.00
_cell.angle_beta   90.00
_cell.angle_gamma   90.00
#
_symmetry.space_group_name_H-M   'P 1'
#
loop_
_entity.id
_entity.type
_entity.pdbx_description
1 polymer ?
#
loop_
_entity_poly.entity_id
_entity_poly.type
_entity_poly.pdbx_seq_one_letter_code
_entity_poly.pdbx_strand_id
1 'polypeptide(L)'
;MPDETLRLPNTIFQAVFDLGDKRAAKIALPPRLREPEIFAEWQDDENVVSLYVGFDDGQLHLDLGANGGEHHFHGANGDASENSPWNEPDTAVLLSWSSALAANFFERMPELMEDIEEAAAWHEEGYPLYVCETEPAKLDLIEVEIEGEILTLPWLGSGGVSQDHVDGENHPIALLWNPVDGATPDRTIARAWLDPVSGEPVTSAEQGVDWPAVGLERDEVLSWLEGIYLNHHITPDAEIELVHAVLERMGGLDREQ
;
A
#
# COMPACT_ATOMS: atom_id res chain seq x y z
N MET A 1 -6.12 -21.78 2.36
CA MET A 1 -5.60 -21.45 1.03
C MET A 1 -6.79 -21.41 0.08
N PRO A 2 -7.37 -20.21 -0.15
CA PRO A 2 -8.36 -19.98 -1.18
C PRO A 2 -7.79 -20.37 -2.55
N ASP A 3 -8.68 -20.70 -3.48
CA ASP A 3 -8.27 -21.09 -4.83
C ASP A 3 -7.85 -19.86 -5.63
N GLU A 4 -6.54 -19.59 -5.66
CA GLU A 4 -5.94 -18.48 -6.43
C GLU A 4 -6.25 -18.57 -7.94
N THR A 5 -6.71 -19.73 -8.44
CA THR A 5 -7.14 -19.87 -9.84
C THR A 5 -8.49 -19.19 -10.13
N LEU A 6 -9.22 -18.79 -9.08
CA LEU A 6 -10.46 -18.01 -9.16
C LEU A 6 -10.20 -16.52 -8.92
N ARG A 7 -9.06 -15.99 -9.37
CA ARG A 7 -8.79 -14.55 -9.35
C ARG A 7 -9.36 -13.89 -10.60
N LEU A 8 -9.89 -12.67 -10.46
CA LEU A 8 -10.17 -11.81 -11.59
C LEU A 8 -8.86 -11.54 -12.38
N PRO A 9 -8.93 -11.33 -13.70
CA PRO A 9 -7.74 -10.97 -14.45
C PRO A 9 -7.20 -9.62 -13.95
N ASN A 10 -5.87 -9.50 -13.91
CA ASN A 10 -5.23 -8.21 -13.70
C ASN A 10 -5.70 -7.21 -14.76
N THR A 11 -5.78 -5.95 -14.37
CA THR A 11 -6.19 -4.86 -15.24
C THR A 11 -5.05 -3.88 -15.41
N ILE A 12 -4.94 -3.29 -16.59
CA ILE A 12 -4.01 -2.17 -16.82
C ILE A 12 -4.81 -0.89 -16.70
N PHE A 13 -4.43 -0.05 -15.76
CA PHE A 13 -5.02 1.27 -15.57
C PHE A 13 -4.00 2.36 -15.94
N GLN A 14 -4.50 3.38 -16.64
CA GLN A 14 -3.69 4.50 -17.08
C GLN A 14 -4.10 5.76 -16.33
N ALA A 15 -3.14 6.52 -15.83
CA ALA A 15 -3.39 7.78 -15.18
C ALA A 15 -2.40 8.84 -15.68
N VAL A 16 -2.89 10.04 -15.94
CA VAL A 16 -2.08 11.16 -16.43
C VAL A 16 -2.03 12.22 -15.35
N PHE A 17 -0.82 12.52 -14.86
CA PHE A 17 -0.59 13.46 -13.77
C PHE A 17 0.35 14.61 -14.18
N ASP A 18 0.23 15.75 -13.50
CA ASP A 18 1.24 16.81 -13.52
C ASP A 18 2.24 16.62 -12.38
N LEU A 19 3.30 15.87 -12.66
CA LEU A 19 4.35 15.56 -11.68
C LEU A 19 5.41 16.67 -11.56
N GLY A 20 5.26 17.78 -12.30
CA GLY A 20 6.17 18.91 -12.27
C GLY A 20 7.60 18.58 -12.76
N ASP A 21 8.58 19.36 -12.26
CA ASP A 21 9.98 19.16 -12.61
C ASP A 21 10.59 18.02 -11.78
N LYS A 22 10.72 16.83 -12.38
CA LYS A 22 11.33 15.64 -11.77
C LYS A 22 12.84 15.85 -11.52
N ARG A 23 13.19 16.48 -10.41
CA ARG A 23 14.57 16.83 -10.02
C ARG A 23 15.35 15.59 -9.62
N ALA A 24 14.74 14.67 -8.89
CA ALA A 24 15.36 13.40 -8.49
C ALA A 24 15.82 12.57 -9.69
N ALA A 25 14.97 12.45 -10.73
CA ALA A 25 15.30 11.76 -11.98
C ALA A 25 16.55 12.30 -12.71
N LYS A 26 17.05 13.50 -12.38
CA LYS A 26 18.28 14.08 -12.95
C LYS A 26 19.54 13.66 -12.20
N ILE A 27 19.40 12.98 -11.06
CA ILE A 27 20.50 12.54 -10.20
C ILE A 27 20.65 11.02 -10.38
N ALA A 28 21.76 10.60 -10.98
CA ALA A 28 22.01 9.18 -11.22
C ALA A 28 22.44 8.48 -9.92
N LEU A 29 21.63 7.54 -9.45
CA LEU A 29 21.98 6.70 -8.30
C LEU A 29 23.18 5.77 -8.61
N PRO A 30 24.05 5.50 -7.61
CA PRO A 30 25.13 4.54 -7.74
C PRO A 30 24.59 3.15 -8.11
N PRO A 31 25.30 2.33 -8.90
CA PRO A 31 24.78 1.05 -9.40
C PRO A 31 24.17 0.12 -8.35
N ARG A 32 24.71 0.11 -7.13
CA ARG A 32 24.21 -0.73 -6.02
C ARG A 32 22.96 -0.20 -5.33
N LEU A 33 22.57 1.05 -5.60
CA LEU A 33 21.43 1.74 -5.02
C LEU A 33 20.39 2.11 -6.10
N ARG A 34 20.41 1.45 -7.26
CA ARG A 34 19.53 1.81 -8.40
C ARG A 34 18.14 1.21 -8.34
N GLU A 35 17.94 0.21 -7.50
CA GLU A 35 16.67 -0.51 -7.36
C GLU A 35 16.21 -0.43 -5.90
N PRO A 36 15.90 0.78 -5.39
CA PRO A 36 15.31 0.90 -4.06
C PRO A 36 13.85 0.46 -4.08
N GLU A 37 13.38 -0.04 -2.94
CA GLU A 37 11.95 0.00 -2.60
C GLU A 37 11.64 1.39 -2.06
N ILE A 38 10.59 2.04 -2.57
CA ILE A 38 10.25 3.41 -2.16
C ILE A 38 8.81 3.51 -1.68
N PHE A 39 8.61 4.28 -0.63
CA PHE A 39 7.29 4.60 -0.10
C PHE A 39 7.30 6.05 0.37
N ALA A 40 6.20 6.76 0.17
CA ALA A 40 6.03 8.09 0.72
C ALA A 40 4.62 8.26 1.28
N GLU A 41 4.54 9.00 2.38
CA GLU A 41 3.28 9.33 3.05
C GLU A 41 3.15 10.84 3.17
N TRP A 42 1.94 11.34 2.91
CA TRP A 42 1.56 12.72 3.20
C TRP A 42 0.83 12.80 4.54
N GLN A 43 1.42 13.52 5.50
CA GLN A 43 0.82 13.78 6.80
C GLN A 43 0.13 15.16 6.76
N ASP A 44 -1.16 15.20 6.42
CA ASP A 44 -1.92 16.45 6.24
C ASP A 44 -1.93 17.34 7.50
N ASP A 45 -2.11 16.73 8.68
CA ASP A 45 -2.14 17.44 9.97
C ASP A 45 -0.82 18.17 10.29
N GLU A 46 0.30 17.56 9.91
CA GLU A 46 1.65 18.09 10.18
C GLU A 46 2.24 18.85 8.99
N ASN A 47 1.62 18.71 7.80
CA ASN A 47 2.10 19.24 6.54
C ASN A 47 3.55 18.78 6.27
N VAL A 48 3.74 17.45 6.34
CA VAL A 48 5.02 16.73 6.22
C VAL A 48 4.91 15.59 5.21
N VAL A 49 5.92 15.42 4.37
CA VAL A 49 6.14 14.21 3.57
C VAL A 49 7.16 13.33 4.28
N SER A 50 6.80 12.09 4.58
CA SER A 50 7.72 11.05 5.04
C SER A 50 8.09 10.15 3.87
N LEU A 51 9.37 10.13 3.49
CA LEU A 51 9.92 9.32 2.41
C LEU A 51 10.78 8.19 2.99
N TYR A 52 10.51 6.98 2.55
CA TYR A 52 11.21 5.76 2.92
C TYR A 52 11.89 5.19 1.66
N VAL A 53 13.19 4.91 1.76
CA VAL A 53 13.99 4.35 0.67
C VAL A 53 14.72 3.12 1.21
N GLY A 54 14.25 1.94 0.84
CA GLY A 54 14.70 0.65 1.33
C GLY A 54 15.59 -0.11 0.35
N PHE A 55 16.52 -0.88 0.91
CA PHE A 55 17.38 -1.83 0.24
C PHE A 55 17.58 -3.06 1.15
N ASP A 56 18.07 -4.17 0.59
CA ASP A 56 18.39 -5.40 1.33
C ASP A 56 19.31 -5.18 2.55
N ASP A 57 20.21 -4.18 2.48
CA ASP A 57 21.25 -3.93 3.49
C ASP A 57 20.99 -2.70 4.37
N GLY A 58 19.88 -1.99 4.18
CA GLY A 58 19.50 -0.86 5.01
C GLY A 58 18.43 0.05 4.40
N GLN A 59 18.04 1.07 5.15
CA GLN A 59 17.01 2.03 4.73
C GLN A 59 17.42 3.47 5.05
N LEU A 60 16.90 4.42 4.28
CA LEU A 60 16.93 5.86 4.55
C LEU A 60 15.50 6.32 4.78
N HIS A 61 15.25 6.96 5.93
CA HIS A 61 13.99 7.61 6.25
C HIS A 61 14.22 9.12 6.25
N LEU A 62 13.36 9.87 5.58
CA LEU A 62 13.47 11.31 5.43
C LEU A 62 12.11 11.95 5.62
N ASP A 63 12.00 12.84 6.60
CA ASP A 63 10.81 13.66 6.82
C ASP A 63 11.08 15.06 6.29
N LEU A 64 10.20 15.58 5.44
CA LEU A 64 10.32 16.91 4.86
C LEU A 64 9.06 17.73 5.13
N GLY A 65 9.21 18.83 5.84
CA GLY A 65 8.17 19.84 6.03
C GLY A 65 8.60 21.22 5.55
N ALA A 66 7.74 22.21 5.76
CA ALA A 66 7.99 23.60 5.35
C ALA A 66 9.26 24.23 5.97
N ASN A 67 9.73 23.70 7.12
CA ASN A 67 10.88 24.24 7.86
C ASN A 67 12.22 23.56 7.52
N GLY A 68 12.21 22.57 6.63
CA GLY A 68 13.38 21.76 6.28
C GLY A 68 13.10 20.27 6.42
N GLY A 69 14.12 19.46 6.14
CA GLY A 69 14.03 18.01 6.23
C GLY A 69 15.02 17.44 7.24
N GLU A 70 14.60 16.38 7.92
CA GLU A 70 15.40 15.54 8.80
C GLU A 70 15.50 14.13 8.20
N HIS A 71 16.57 13.40 8.50
CA HIS A 71 16.73 12.05 8.02
C HIS A 71 17.51 11.20 9.00
N HIS A 72 17.27 9.89 8.95
CA HIS A 72 18.06 8.90 9.66
C HIS A 72 18.12 7.60 8.83
N PHE A 73 18.94 6.65 9.26
CA PHE A 73 19.15 5.39 8.57
C PHE A 73 18.73 4.21 9.44
N HIS A 74 18.40 3.10 8.79
CA HIS A 74 18.28 1.80 9.44
C HIS A 74 19.31 0.83 8.86
N GLY A 75 19.95 0.05 9.72
CA GLY A 75 20.79 -1.06 9.28
C GLY A 75 19.98 -2.29 8.91
N ALA A 76 20.64 -3.35 8.43
CA ALA A 76 20.00 -4.64 8.11
C ALA A 76 19.25 -5.31 9.28
N ASN A 77 19.47 -4.88 10.52
CA ASN A 77 18.74 -5.34 11.70
C ASN A 77 17.53 -4.47 12.07
N GLY A 78 17.25 -3.41 11.30
CA GLY A 78 16.17 -2.47 11.53
C GLY A 78 16.44 -1.40 12.59
N ASP A 79 17.62 -1.38 13.22
CA ASP A 79 17.92 -0.36 14.25
C ASP A 79 18.19 1.01 13.62
N ALA A 80 17.52 2.04 14.15
CA ALA A 80 17.72 3.43 13.74
C ALA A 80 19.13 3.92 14.11
N SER A 81 19.74 4.70 13.21
CA SER A 81 21.12 5.16 13.30
C SER A 81 21.31 6.45 12.50
N GLU A 82 22.09 7.38 13.06
CA GLU A 82 22.59 8.56 12.33
C GLU A 82 23.69 8.21 11.32
N ASN A 83 24.30 7.04 11.47
CA ASN A 83 25.35 6.56 10.56
C ASN A 83 24.73 5.72 9.47
N SER A 84 25.02 6.11 8.22
CA SER A 84 24.64 5.36 7.03
C SER A 84 25.28 3.95 7.02
N PRO A 85 24.54 2.91 6.62
CA PRO A 85 25.09 1.57 6.38
C PRO A 85 25.97 1.52 5.13
N TRP A 86 25.94 2.57 4.30
CA TRP A 86 26.65 2.66 3.03
C TRP A 86 27.92 3.53 3.14
N ASN A 87 28.82 3.42 2.16
CA ASN A 87 29.98 4.31 2.10
C ASN A 87 29.57 5.78 1.89
N GLU A 88 30.44 6.70 2.30
CA GLU A 88 30.16 8.15 2.28
C GLU A 88 29.82 8.72 0.89
N PRO A 89 30.55 8.40 -0.21
CA PRO A 89 30.17 8.86 -1.55
C PRO A 89 28.76 8.45 -1.97
N ASP A 90 28.40 7.19 -1.77
CA ASP A 90 27.09 6.69 -2.19
C ASP A 90 25.97 7.25 -1.29
N THR A 91 26.25 7.41 0.01
CA THR A 91 25.34 8.05 0.95
C THR A 91 25.02 9.49 0.53
N ALA A 92 26.05 10.26 0.14
CA ALA A 92 25.86 11.63 -0.29
C ALA A 92 24.97 11.74 -1.55
N VAL A 93 25.16 10.82 -2.52
CA VAL A 93 24.32 10.77 -3.73
C VAL A 93 22.89 10.35 -3.38
N LEU A 94 22.72 9.32 -2.55
CA LEU A 94 21.41 8.86 -2.10
C LEU A 94 20.63 9.97 -1.40
N LEU A 95 21.23 10.65 -0.41
CA LEU A 95 20.59 11.76 0.29
C LEU A 95 20.21 12.89 -0.66
N SER A 96 21.07 13.23 -1.61
CA SER A 96 20.76 14.26 -2.61
C SER A 96 19.59 13.87 -3.50
N TRP A 97 19.51 12.61 -3.92
CA TRP A 97 18.42 12.08 -4.72
C TRP A 97 17.11 12.02 -3.93
N SER A 98 17.13 11.44 -2.72
CA SER A 98 15.95 11.31 -1.84
C SER A 98 15.42 12.66 -1.40
N SER A 99 16.29 13.62 -1.08
CA SER A 99 15.87 14.99 -0.74
C SER A 99 15.19 15.69 -1.92
N ALA A 100 15.69 15.47 -3.14
CA ALA A 100 15.07 16.03 -4.34
C ALA A 100 13.71 15.37 -4.63
N LEU A 101 13.58 14.06 -4.38
CA LEU A 101 12.34 13.30 -4.54
C LEU A 101 11.29 13.77 -3.53
N ALA A 102 11.62 13.78 -2.25
CA ALA A 102 10.74 14.25 -1.19
C ALA A 102 10.28 15.70 -1.44
N ALA A 103 11.20 16.59 -1.85
CA ALA A 103 10.84 17.97 -2.17
C ALA A 103 9.94 18.08 -3.40
N ASN A 104 10.11 17.22 -4.42
CA ASN A 104 9.21 17.19 -5.56
C ASN A 104 7.81 16.71 -5.16
N PHE A 105 7.73 15.64 -4.37
CA PHE A 105 6.45 15.12 -3.89
C PHE A 105 5.74 16.14 -3.01
N PHE A 106 6.44 16.74 -2.03
CA PHE A 106 5.93 17.80 -1.16
C PHE A 106 5.38 19.01 -1.93
N GLU A 107 6.04 19.46 -3.00
CA GLU A 107 5.59 20.58 -3.83
C GLU A 107 4.29 20.29 -4.62
N ARG A 108 3.84 19.03 -4.68
CA ARG A 108 2.60 18.60 -5.32
C ARG A 108 1.49 18.28 -4.30
N MET A 109 1.77 18.29 -3.00
CA MET A 109 0.77 18.05 -1.96
C MET A 109 -0.01 19.33 -1.65
N PRO A 110 -1.32 19.25 -1.38
CA PRO A 110 -2.13 18.02 -1.34
C PRO A 110 -2.69 17.58 -2.70
N GLU A 111 -2.62 18.43 -3.74
CA GLU A 111 -3.39 18.24 -4.98
C GLU A 111 -3.10 16.91 -5.70
N LEU A 112 -1.86 16.43 -5.67
CA LEU A 112 -1.52 15.14 -6.28
C LEU A 112 -2.16 13.95 -5.55
N MET A 113 -2.36 14.01 -4.22
CA MET A 113 -3.10 12.94 -3.54
C MET A 113 -4.57 12.96 -3.92
N GLU A 114 -5.18 14.16 -4.02
CA GLU A 114 -6.56 14.30 -4.51
C GLU A 114 -6.72 13.72 -5.93
N ASP A 115 -5.76 14.01 -6.83
CA ASP A 115 -5.73 13.44 -8.18
C ASP A 115 -5.60 11.90 -8.16
N ILE A 116 -4.77 11.35 -7.26
CA ILE A 116 -4.56 9.89 -7.14
C ILE A 116 -5.81 9.20 -6.59
N GLU A 117 -6.43 9.75 -5.54
CA GLU A 117 -7.70 9.26 -4.97
C GLU A 117 -8.81 9.27 -6.03
N GLU A 118 -8.91 10.34 -6.83
CA GLU A 118 -9.89 10.41 -7.93
C GLU A 118 -9.57 9.38 -9.02
N ALA A 119 -8.30 9.20 -9.38
CA ALA A 119 -7.89 8.19 -10.35
C ALA A 119 -8.25 6.76 -9.89
N ALA A 120 -8.01 6.44 -8.62
CA ALA A 120 -8.40 5.16 -8.02
C ALA A 120 -9.92 4.96 -8.08
N ALA A 121 -10.72 5.97 -7.71
CA ALA A 121 -12.17 5.90 -7.82
C ALA A 121 -12.66 5.67 -9.27
N TRP A 122 -12.00 6.27 -10.26
CA TRP A 122 -12.32 6.04 -11.68
C TRP A 122 -12.02 4.60 -12.11
N HIS A 123 -10.92 4.02 -11.63
CA HIS A 123 -10.62 2.60 -11.85
C HIS A 123 -11.69 1.70 -11.25
N GLU A 124 -12.14 1.97 -10.03
CA GLU A 124 -13.23 1.22 -9.37
C GLU A 124 -14.56 1.31 -10.13
N GLU A 125 -14.86 2.47 -10.73
CA GLU A 125 -16.01 2.64 -11.63
C GLU A 125 -15.84 1.94 -13.00
N GLY A 126 -14.66 1.38 -13.27
CA GLY A 126 -14.32 0.63 -14.48
C GLY A 126 -13.88 1.50 -15.66
N TYR A 127 -13.46 2.75 -15.41
CA TYR A 127 -12.84 3.57 -16.45
C TYR A 127 -11.37 3.14 -16.68
N PRO A 128 -10.89 3.16 -17.93
CA PRO A 128 -9.53 2.70 -18.24
C PRO A 128 -8.45 3.79 -18.11
N LEU A 129 -8.85 5.06 -17.99
CA LEU A 129 -7.95 6.20 -18.04
C LEU A 129 -8.47 7.35 -17.16
N TYR A 130 -7.58 7.88 -16.31
CA TYR A 130 -7.75 9.15 -15.62
C TYR A 130 -6.79 10.22 -16.19
N VAL A 131 -7.22 11.48 -16.20
CA VAL A 131 -6.39 12.64 -16.58
C VAL A 131 -6.69 13.78 -15.61
N CYS A 132 -5.67 14.24 -14.89
CA CYS A 132 -5.85 15.32 -13.91
C CYS A 132 -6.29 16.64 -14.55
N GLU A 133 -7.03 17.45 -13.78
CA GLU A 133 -7.38 18.81 -14.17
C GLU A 133 -6.20 19.76 -13.88
N THR A 134 -5.59 20.30 -14.93
CA THR A 134 -4.44 21.19 -14.77
C THR A 134 -4.34 22.26 -15.86
N GLU A 135 -3.61 23.33 -15.54
CA GLU A 135 -3.17 24.32 -16.51
C GLU A 135 -2.20 23.68 -17.54
N PRO A 136 -1.92 24.32 -18.69
CA PRO A 136 -1.01 23.76 -19.68
C PRO A 136 0.39 23.43 -19.12
N ALA A 137 0.64 22.14 -18.93
CA ALA A 137 1.88 21.60 -18.37
C ALA A 137 2.38 20.39 -19.18
N LYS A 138 3.58 19.91 -18.85
CA LYS A 138 4.07 18.62 -19.36
C LYS A 138 3.56 17.53 -18.43
N LEU A 139 2.62 16.73 -18.94
CA LEU A 139 2.03 15.64 -18.18
C LEU A 139 2.81 14.34 -18.34
N ASP A 140 2.67 13.46 -17.36
CA ASP A 140 3.25 12.13 -17.32
C ASP A 140 2.14 11.08 -17.35
N LEU A 141 2.20 10.17 -18.33
CA LEU A 141 1.39 8.97 -18.33
C LEU A 141 2.04 7.92 -17.43
N ILE A 142 1.29 7.48 -16.44
CA ILE A 142 1.55 6.36 -15.55
C ILE A 142 0.66 5.20 -16.00
N GLU A 143 1.24 4.01 -16.08
CA GLU A 143 0.53 2.78 -16.38
C GLU A 143 0.84 1.80 -15.25
N VAL A 144 -0.19 1.34 -14.56
CA VAL A 144 -0.09 0.39 -13.45
C VAL A 144 -0.88 -0.86 -13.77
N GLU A 145 -0.34 -2.01 -13.39
CA GLU A 145 -1.07 -3.27 -13.39
C GLU A 145 -1.72 -3.44 -12.02
N ILE A 146 -3.04 -3.43 -11.97
CA ILE A 146 -3.81 -3.68 -10.76
C ILE A 146 -4.13 -5.17 -10.69
N GLU A 147 -3.72 -5.81 -9.61
CA GLU A 147 -4.00 -7.22 -9.36
C GLU A 147 -5.51 -7.43 -9.23
N GLY A 148 -6.06 -8.41 -9.96
CA GLY A 148 -7.48 -8.70 -9.88
C GLY A 148 -7.85 -9.32 -8.52
N GLU A 149 -9.03 -9.04 -8.00
CA GLU A 149 -9.48 -9.62 -6.73
C GLU A 149 -9.66 -11.14 -6.80
N ILE A 150 -9.41 -11.84 -5.69
CA ILE A 150 -9.83 -13.22 -5.49
C ILE A 150 -11.37 -13.23 -5.45
N LEU A 151 -12.01 -14.04 -6.30
CA LEU A 151 -13.45 -14.18 -6.29
C LEU A 151 -13.88 -14.87 -5.00
N THR A 152 -14.40 -14.06 -4.06
CA THR A 152 -15.07 -14.57 -2.87
C THR A 152 -16.56 -14.68 -3.15
N LEU A 153 -17.18 -15.78 -2.72
CA LEU A 153 -18.63 -15.88 -2.75
C LEU A 153 -19.22 -14.86 -1.76
N PRO A 154 -20.43 -14.32 -2.03
CA PRO A 154 -21.14 -13.58 -1.00
C PRO A 154 -21.34 -14.47 0.23
N TRP A 155 -21.51 -13.89 1.41
CA TRP A 155 -21.79 -14.67 2.63
C TRP A 155 -23.02 -15.57 2.43
N LEU A 156 -22.80 -16.89 2.50
CA LEU A 156 -23.86 -17.91 2.34
C LEU A 156 -24.34 -18.51 3.67
N GLY A 157 -23.70 -18.12 4.77
CA GLY A 157 -24.11 -18.53 6.10
C GLY A 157 -25.39 -17.85 6.56
N SER A 158 -25.85 -18.24 7.74
CA SER A 158 -26.97 -17.59 8.41
C SER A 158 -26.55 -16.22 8.95
N GLY A 159 -27.52 -15.32 9.09
CA GLY A 159 -27.28 -13.99 9.66
C GLY A 159 -26.40 -13.09 8.79
N GLY A 160 -25.92 -12.00 9.38
CA GLY A 160 -24.99 -11.06 8.76
C GLY A 160 -23.56 -11.24 9.27
N VAL A 161 -22.61 -10.76 8.48
CA VAL A 161 -21.21 -10.66 8.87
C VAL A 161 -20.68 -9.25 8.66
N SER A 162 -19.77 -8.85 9.52
CA SER A 162 -19.00 -7.60 9.46
C SER A 162 -17.55 -7.89 9.82
N GLN A 163 -16.67 -6.93 9.55
CA GLN A 163 -15.24 -7.04 9.86
C GLN A 163 -14.80 -5.84 10.67
N ASP A 164 -14.05 -6.11 11.74
CA ASP A 164 -13.44 -5.08 12.56
C ASP A 164 -11.93 -5.27 12.58
N HIS A 165 -11.21 -4.15 12.46
CA HIS A 165 -9.78 -4.11 12.76
C HIS A 165 -9.57 -4.37 14.25
N VAL A 166 -8.61 -5.22 14.56
CA VAL A 166 -8.24 -5.54 15.94
C VAL A 166 -6.89 -4.92 16.23
N ASP A 167 -6.70 -4.39 17.45
CA ASP A 167 -5.40 -3.92 17.88
C ASP A 167 -4.39 -5.08 17.90
N GLY A 168 -3.26 -4.91 17.21
CA GLY A 168 -2.16 -5.87 17.17
C GLY A 168 -1.18 -5.58 16.04
N GLU A 169 0.02 -6.16 16.14
CA GLU A 169 0.98 -6.17 15.04
C GLU A 169 0.42 -6.98 13.86
N ASN A 170 0.83 -6.65 12.63
CA ASN A 170 0.46 -7.35 11.40
C ASN A 170 -1.01 -7.24 10.97
N HIS A 171 -1.63 -6.07 11.23
CA HIS A 171 -2.97 -5.69 10.75
C HIS A 171 -4.04 -6.78 10.91
N PRO A 172 -4.29 -7.28 12.13
CA PRO A 172 -5.24 -8.36 12.32
C PRO A 172 -6.70 -7.84 12.17
N ILE A 173 -7.54 -8.65 11.52
CA ILE A 173 -8.98 -8.42 11.44
C ILE A 173 -9.76 -9.53 12.15
N ALA A 174 -10.92 -9.17 12.67
CA ALA A 174 -11.89 -10.07 13.24
C ALA A 174 -13.10 -10.19 12.32
N LEU A 175 -13.50 -11.42 11.99
CA LEU A 175 -14.79 -11.70 11.40
C LEU A 175 -15.85 -11.77 12.49
N LEU A 176 -16.80 -10.85 12.41
CA LEU A 176 -17.94 -10.76 13.30
C LEU A 176 -19.17 -11.37 12.65
N TRP A 177 -19.95 -12.09 13.43
CA TRP A 177 -21.19 -12.72 12.99
C TRP A 177 -22.36 -12.33 13.88
N ASN A 178 -23.46 -11.97 13.23
CA ASN A 178 -24.72 -11.64 13.87
C ASN A 178 -25.82 -12.61 13.40
N PRO A 179 -26.31 -13.53 14.25
CA PRO A 179 -27.33 -14.50 13.84
C PRO A 179 -28.67 -13.86 13.47
N VAL A 180 -28.95 -12.66 13.98
CA VAL A 180 -30.17 -11.89 13.69
C VAL A 180 -29.80 -10.40 13.66
N ASP A 181 -29.54 -9.88 12.46
CA ASP A 181 -29.08 -8.50 12.21
C ASP A 181 -29.73 -7.48 13.15
N GLY A 182 -28.90 -6.81 13.96
CA GLY A 182 -29.30 -5.73 14.86
C GLY A 182 -30.10 -6.16 16.10
N ALA A 183 -30.47 -7.43 16.25
CA ALA A 183 -31.18 -7.96 17.42
C ALA A 183 -30.27 -8.66 18.42
N THR A 184 -29.11 -9.14 17.98
CA THR A 184 -28.07 -9.75 18.82
C THR A 184 -26.75 -8.98 18.73
N PRO A 185 -25.91 -8.97 19.77
CA PRO A 185 -24.55 -8.47 19.65
C PRO A 185 -23.74 -9.31 18.67
N ASP A 186 -22.92 -8.64 17.89
CA ASP A 186 -21.94 -9.26 16.99
C ASP A 186 -20.96 -10.12 17.79
N ARG A 187 -20.64 -11.30 17.23
CA ARG A 187 -19.74 -12.27 17.86
C ARG A 187 -18.55 -12.50 16.96
N THR A 188 -17.35 -12.34 17.50
CA THR A 188 -16.15 -12.76 16.78
C THR A 188 -16.17 -14.27 16.60
N ILE A 189 -16.05 -14.73 15.35
CA ILE A 189 -16.06 -16.15 15.01
C ILE A 189 -14.74 -16.60 14.39
N ALA A 190 -13.96 -15.69 13.80
CA ALA A 190 -12.66 -15.98 13.24
C ALA A 190 -11.80 -14.70 13.17
N ARG A 191 -10.50 -14.87 12.93
CA ARG A 191 -9.54 -13.78 12.68
C ARG A 191 -8.64 -14.10 11.50
N ALA A 192 -8.10 -13.07 10.88
CA ALA A 192 -7.02 -13.14 9.90
C ALA A 192 -5.90 -12.14 10.24
N TRP A 193 -4.65 -12.49 9.95
CA TRP A 193 -3.46 -11.66 10.18
C TRP A 193 -2.28 -12.17 9.33
N LEU A 194 -1.22 -11.37 9.17
CA LEU A 194 0.06 -11.85 8.64
C LEU A 194 0.88 -12.54 9.73
N ASP A 195 1.32 -13.77 9.48
CA ASP A 195 2.24 -14.46 10.38
C ASP A 195 3.56 -13.67 10.50
N PRO A 196 4.00 -13.29 11.71
CA PRO A 196 5.19 -12.46 11.89
C PRO A 196 6.50 -13.13 11.48
N VAL A 197 6.51 -14.47 11.30
CA VAL A 197 7.71 -15.23 10.95
C VAL A 197 7.75 -15.49 9.45
N SER A 198 6.65 -15.92 8.85
CA SER A 198 6.61 -16.23 7.42
C SER A 198 6.17 -15.07 6.54
N GLY A 199 5.48 -14.07 7.09
CA GLY A 199 4.86 -12.99 6.32
C GLY A 199 3.65 -13.44 5.49
N GLU A 200 3.10 -14.62 5.78
CA GLU A 200 1.99 -15.22 5.03
C GLU A 200 0.66 -14.98 5.75
N PRO A 201 -0.47 -14.83 5.05
CA PRO A 201 -1.77 -14.69 5.66
C PRO A 201 -2.18 -15.97 6.41
N VAL A 202 -2.65 -15.82 7.64
CA VAL A 202 -3.13 -16.91 8.47
C VAL A 202 -4.53 -16.59 8.97
N THR A 203 -5.40 -17.59 8.98
CA THR A 203 -6.72 -17.50 9.59
C THR A 203 -6.89 -18.47 10.74
N SER A 204 -7.66 -18.07 11.75
CA SER A 204 -8.04 -18.95 12.86
C SER A 204 -9.47 -18.71 13.31
N ALA A 205 -10.12 -19.82 13.64
CA ALA A 205 -11.42 -19.82 14.30
C ALA A 205 -11.30 -19.41 15.76
N GLU A 206 -12.31 -18.72 16.26
CA GLU A 206 -12.48 -18.49 17.70
C GLU A 206 -12.95 -19.75 18.42
N GLN A 207 -12.64 -19.84 19.71
CA GLN A 207 -13.08 -20.97 20.53
C GLN A 207 -14.58 -20.86 20.85
N GLY A 208 -15.29 -21.98 20.75
CA GLY A 208 -16.70 -22.07 21.15
C GLY A 208 -17.71 -21.55 20.13
N VAL A 209 -17.30 -21.31 18.88
CA VAL A 209 -18.21 -20.96 17.78
C VAL A 209 -19.15 -22.12 17.46
N ASP A 210 -20.44 -21.82 17.36
CA ASP A 210 -21.48 -22.75 16.94
C ASP A 210 -21.62 -22.76 15.42
N TRP A 211 -20.71 -23.48 14.74
CA TRP A 211 -20.69 -23.58 13.28
C TRP A 211 -22.03 -24.08 12.67
N PRO A 212 -22.73 -25.07 13.26
CA PRO A 212 -24.08 -25.40 12.82
C PRO A 212 -25.06 -24.22 12.81
N ALA A 213 -24.97 -23.30 13.78
CA ALA A 213 -25.78 -22.10 13.79
C ALA A 213 -25.33 -21.06 12.76
N VAL A 214 -24.02 -20.91 12.55
CA VAL A 214 -23.44 -20.09 11.46
C VAL A 214 -23.90 -20.60 10.09
N GLY A 215 -24.17 -21.91 9.95
CA GLY A 215 -24.71 -22.50 8.73
C GLY A 215 -23.67 -22.76 7.64
N LEU A 216 -22.38 -22.59 7.95
CA LEU A 216 -21.24 -22.94 7.12
C LEU A 216 -20.25 -23.77 7.93
N GLU A 217 -19.47 -24.59 7.24
CA GLU A 217 -18.39 -25.34 7.88
C GLU A 217 -17.24 -24.40 8.25
N ARG A 218 -16.53 -24.74 9.33
CA ARG A 218 -15.40 -23.94 9.84
C ARG A 218 -14.39 -23.61 8.73
N ASP A 219 -13.95 -24.63 8.01
CA ASP A 219 -12.87 -24.48 7.02
C ASP A 219 -13.33 -23.63 5.82
N GLU A 220 -14.62 -23.65 5.50
CA GLU A 220 -15.21 -22.79 4.47
C GLU A 220 -15.19 -21.32 4.90
N VAL A 221 -15.56 -21.02 6.15
CA VAL A 221 -15.50 -19.66 6.70
C VAL A 221 -14.06 -19.15 6.78
N LEU A 222 -13.12 -20.00 7.19
CA LEU A 222 -11.70 -19.61 7.27
C LEU A 222 -11.09 -19.34 5.90
N SER A 223 -11.40 -20.17 4.90
CA SER A 223 -10.94 -19.93 3.52
C SER A 223 -11.60 -18.69 2.90
N TRP A 224 -12.87 -18.43 3.22
CA TRP A 224 -13.57 -17.22 2.78
C TRP A 224 -12.94 -15.96 3.40
N LEU A 225 -12.69 -15.98 4.72
CA LEU A 225 -12.05 -14.87 5.44
C LEU A 225 -10.62 -14.60 4.93
N GLU A 226 -9.86 -15.65 4.64
CA GLU A 226 -8.52 -15.55 4.05
C GLU A 226 -8.56 -14.81 2.70
N GLY A 227 -9.55 -15.12 1.85
CA GLY A 227 -9.75 -14.43 0.58
C GLY A 227 -10.12 -12.96 0.75
N ILE A 228 -11.00 -12.61 1.70
CA ILE A 228 -11.31 -11.20 1.98
C ILE A 228 -10.09 -10.45 2.52
N TYR A 229 -9.36 -11.07 3.46
CA TYR A 229 -8.15 -10.48 4.01
C TYR A 229 -7.11 -10.21 2.92
N LEU A 230 -6.92 -11.17 2.02
CA LEU A 230 -6.03 -11.00 0.87
C LEU A 230 -6.46 -9.81 -0.01
N ASN A 231 -7.75 -9.74 -0.39
CA ASN A 231 -8.23 -8.67 -1.26
C ASN A 231 -8.17 -7.27 -0.63
N HIS A 232 -8.45 -7.15 0.67
CA HIS A 232 -8.66 -5.83 1.30
C HIS A 232 -7.48 -5.35 2.17
N HIS A 233 -6.56 -6.24 2.53
CA HIS A 233 -5.47 -5.91 3.46
C HIS A 233 -4.08 -6.23 2.91
N ILE A 234 -3.98 -7.05 1.86
CA ILE A 234 -2.69 -7.53 1.33
C ILE A 234 -2.47 -7.09 -0.11
N THR A 235 -3.41 -7.34 -1.01
CA THR A 235 -3.34 -6.86 -2.40
C THR A 235 -3.42 -5.34 -2.37
N PRO A 236 -2.41 -4.61 -2.88
CA PRO A 236 -2.47 -3.16 -2.98
C PRO A 236 -3.65 -2.73 -3.84
N ASP A 237 -4.37 -1.71 -3.38
CA ASP A 237 -5.39 -1.07 -4.20
C ASP A 237 -4.75 -0.18 -5.28
N ALA A 238 -5.60 0.35 -6.16
CA ALA A 238 -5.15 1.23 -7.23
C ALA A 238 -4.46 2.50 -6.72
N GLU A 239 -4.86 3.00 -5.54
CA GLU A 239 -4.28 4.19 -4.94
C GLU A 239 -2.81 3.95 -4.58
N ILE A 240 -2.51 2.86 -3.87
CA ILE A 240 -1.16 2.48 -3.46
C ILE A 240 -0.27 2.25 -4.69
N GLU A 241 -0.76 1.51 -5.68
CA GLU A 241 -0.02 1.25 -6.93
C GLU A 241 0.31 2.54 -7.69
N LEU A 242 -0.64 3.49 -7.73
CA LEU A 242 -0.44 4.79 -8.36
C LEU A 242 0.57 5.64 -7.59
N VAL A 243 0.50 5.71 -6.25
CA VAL A 243 1.50 6.41 -5.43
C VAL A 243 2.90 5.86 -5.72
N HIS A 244 3.05 4.53 -5.69
CA HIS A 244 4.33 3.88 -5.95
C HIS A 244 4.86 4.23 -7.35
N ALA A 245 4.05 4.07 -8.39
CA ALA A 245 4.44 4.36 -9.77
C ALA A 245 4.74 5.85 -10.00
N VAL A 246 4.03 6.75 -9.31
CA VAL A 246 4.32 8.20 -9.32
C VAL A 246 5.68 8.49 -8.70
N LEU A 247 5.99 7.89 -7.54
CA LEU A 247 7.29 8.06 -6.90
C LEU A 247 8.42 7.50 -7.78
N GLU A 248 8.23 6.35 -8.42
CA GLU A 248 9.21 5.77 -9.34
C GLU A 248 9.46 6.71 -10.54
N ARG A 249 8.40 7.22 -11.16
CA ARG A 249 8.49 8.19 -12.27
C ARG A 249 9.19 9.47 -11.82
N MET A 250 8.85 10.04 -10.65
CA MET A 250 9.51 11.23 -10.12
C MET A 250 10.99 10.99 -9.81
N GLY A 251 11.31 9.80 -9.30
CA GLY A 251 12.64 9.32 -8.98
C GLY A 251 13.50 8.97 -10.19
N GLY A 252 12.88 8.78 -11.36
CA GLY A 252 13.54 8.30 -12.57
C GLY A 252 13.95 6.83 -12.46
N LEU A 253 13.15 6.03 -11.77
CA LEU A 253 13.35 4.60 -11.55
C LEU A 253 12.53 3.72 -12.49
N ASP A 254 11.50 4.29 -13.12
CA ASP A 254 10.69 3.54 -14.07
C ASP A 254 11.56 3.10 -15.26
N ARG A 255 11.63 1.78 -15.46
CA ARG A 255 12.46 1.17 -16.50
C ARG A 255 11.92 1.58 -17.87
N GLU A 256 12.62 2.52 -18.52
CA GLU A 256 12.47 2.97 -19.93
C GLU A 256 11.12 2.67 -20.61
N GLN A 257 10.34 3.73 -20.87
CA GLN A 257 9.54 3.80 -22.09
C GLN A 257 10.43 3.91 -23.34
#